data_AF-A0A242E1L1-F1
#
_entry.id   AF-A0A242E1L1-F1
#
_cell.length_a   1.000
_cell.length_b   1.000
_cell.length_c   1.000
_cell.angle_alpha   90.00
_cell.angle_beta   90.00
_cell.angle_gamma   90.00
#
_symmetry.space_group_name_H-M   'P 1'
#
loop_
_entity.id
_entity.type
_entity.pdbx_description
1 polymer ?
#
loop_
_entity_poly.entity_id
_entity_poly.type
_entity_poly.pdbx_seq_one_letter_code
_entity_poly.pdbx_strand_id
1 'polypeptide(L)' 'MMGYSETNSWTLAAENVPSLVEGDKFYLYVQTFNELGEGSNEIEKAEFLNENKLGSAWSEPIILTKGGSN' A
#
# COMPACT_ATOMS: atom_id res chain seq x y z
N MET A 1 -3.65 4.18 -4.89
CA MET A 1 -3.57 4.86 -3.59
C MET A 1 -2.38 4.32 -2.83
N MET A 2 -1.77 5.12 -1.97
CA MET A 2 -0.64 4.69 -1.15
C MET A 2 -1.03 4.63 0.33
N GLY A 3 -0.31 3.82 1.10
CA GLY A 3 -0.48 3.68 2.54
C GLY A 3 0.87 3.78 3.23
N TYR A 4 0.86 4.29 4.46
CA TYR A 4 2.06 4.47 5.27
C TYR A 4 1.84 3.92 6.68
N SER A 5 2.86 3.28 7.24
CA SER A 5 2.90 2.89 8.65
C SER A 5 4.34 2.95 9.13
N GLU A 6 4.53 3.48 10.34
CA GLU A 6 5.81 3.45 11.06
C GLU A 6 5.96 2.16 11.88
N THR A 7 4.97 1.26 11.80
CA THR A 7 4.95 -0.05 12.46
C THR A 7 4.91 -1.17 11.42
N ASN A 8 5.09 -2.42 11.88
CA ASN A 8 5.02 -3.60 11.02
C ASN A 8 3.59 -4.03 10.64
N SER A 9 2.60 -3.14 10.82
CA SER A 9 1.19 -3.42 10.52
C SER A 9 0.56 -2.22 9.81
N TRP A 10 -0.27 -2.50 8.81
CA TRP A 10 -1.04 -1.50 8.08
C TRP A 10 -2.38 -2.11 7.65
N THR A 11 -3.44 -1.31 7.70
CA THR A 11 -4.81 -1.73 7.37
C THR A 11 -5.36 -0.85 6.26
N LEU A 12 -5.80 -1.45 5.17
CA LEU A 12 -6.57 -0.76 4.13
C LEU A 12 -8.00 -0.53 4.62
N ALA A 13 -8.40 0.73 4.75
CA ALA A 13 -9.76 1.09 5.13
C ALA A 13 -10.79 0.57 4.10
N ALA A 14 -11.96 0.13 4.55
CA ALA A 14 -12.94 -0.52 3.68
C ALA A 14 -13.46 0.42 2.57
N GLU A 15 -13.61 1.71 2.87
CA GLU A 15 -14.01 2.76 1.94
C GLU A 15 -12.99 2.98 0.81
N ASN A 16 -11.75 2.56 1.02
CA ASN A 16 -10.65 2.69 0.08
C ASN A 16 -10.50 1.46 -0.83
N VAL A 17 -11.23 0.38 -0.54
CA VAL A 17 -11.29 -0.81 -1.40
C VAL A 17 -12.27 -0.52 -2.54
N PRO A 18 -11.84 -0.54 -3.82
CA PRO A 18 -12.76 -0.36 -4.94
C PRO A 18 -13.78 -1.50 -4.98
N SER A 19 -14.98 -1.22 -5.49
CA SER A 19 -15.97 -2.28 -5.75
C SER A 19 -15.44 -3.22 -6.83
N LEU A 20 -15.19 -4.48 -6.48
CA LEU A 20 -14.69 -5.49 -7.42
C LEU A 20 -15.85 -6.22 -8.12
N VAL A 21 -15.78 -6.32 -9.45
CA VAL A 21 -16.56 -7.29 -10.23
C VAL A 21 -15.76 -8.58 -10.44
N GLU A 22 -16.44 -9.63 -10.88
CA GLU A 22 -15.77 -10.91 -11.13
C GLU A 22 -14.73 -10.76 -12.26
N GLY A 23 -13.52 -11.28 -12.03
CA GLY A 23 -12.38 -11.10 -12.94
C GLY A 23 -11.48 -9.90 -12.59
N ASP A 24 -11.93 -8.95 -11.76
CA ASP A 24 -11.09 -7.86 -11.29
C ASP A 24 -10.00 -8.37 -10.35
N LYS A 25 -8.86 -7.68 -10.39
CA LYS A 25 -7.71 -7.92 -9.52
C LYS A 25 -7.25 -6.61 -8.90
N PHE A 26 -7.12 -6.60 -7.59
CA PHE A 26 -6.53 -5.49 -6.85
C PHE A 26 -5.20 -5.92 -6.27
N TYR A 27 -4.13 -5.24 -6.67
CA TYR A 27 -2.76 -5.61 -6.33
C TYR A 27 -2.23 -4.71 -5.22
N LEU A 28 -1.71 -5.33 -4.17
CA LEU A 28 -1.03 -4.66 -3.06
C LEU A 28 0.46 -5.02 -3.10
N TYR A 29 1.30 -4.00 -3.14
CA TYR A 29 2.75 -4.11 -3.06
C TYR A 29 3.22 -3.37 -1.82
N VAL A 30 4.20 -3.92 -1.12
CA VAL A 30 4.79 -3.32 0.08
C VAL A 30 6.27 -3.06 -0.18
N GLN A 31 6.74 -1.90 0.27
CA GLN A 31 8.15 -1.53 0.29
C GLN A 31 8.48 -0.94 1.66
N THR A 32 9.69 -1.20 2.16
CA THR A 32 10.16 -0.64 3.42
C THR A 32 11.25 0.39 3.19
N PHE A 33 11.37 1.34 4.11
CA PHE A 33 12.35 2.42 4.07
C PHE A 33 13.02 2.55 5.45
N ASN A 34 14.28 2.98 5.45
CA ASN A 34 15.03 3.30 6.68
C ASN A 34 14.84 4.76 7.12
N GLU A 35 13.98 5.51 6.41
CA GLU A 35 13.70 6.92 6.64
C GLU A 35 12.20 7.13 6.86
N LEU A 36 11.84 8.16 7.62
CA LEU A 36 10.44 8.56 7.80
C LEU A 36 9.94 9.35 6.59
N GLY A 37 8.66 9.20 6.27
CA GLY A 37 8.03 9.97 5.21
C GLY A 37 7.70 11.40 5.66
N GLU A 38 7.72 12.33 4.71
CA GLU A 38 7.38 13.74 4.92
C GLU A 38 6.00 14.03 4.32
N GLY A 39 5.13 14.72 5.07
CA GLY A 39 3.77 15.02 4.63
C GLY A 39 2.82 15.27 5.80
N SER A 40 1.67 15.88 5.50
CA SER A 40 0.61 16.18 6.45
C SER A 40 -0.29 14.97 6.75
N ASN A 41 -0.30 13.97 5.87
CA ASN A 41 -1.07 12.74 5.99
C ASN A 41 -0.28 11.52 5.46
N GLU A 42 -0.82 10.33 5.68
CA GLU A 42 -0.17 9.06 5.33
C GLU A 42 0.11 8.90 3.82
N ILE A 43 -0.76 9.43 2.96
CA ILE A 43 -0.59 9.34 1.52
C ILE A 43 0.61 10.19 1.10
N GLU A 44 0.67 11.44 1.56
CA GLU A 44 1.79 12.35 1.27
C GLU A 44 3.12 11.78 1.77
N LYS A 45 3.14 11.20 2.98
CA LYS A 45 4.33 10.54 3.53
C LYS A 45 4.80 9.37 2.64
N ALA A 46 3.88 8.54 2.17
CA ALA A 46 4.20 7.41 1.29
C ALA A 46 4.69 7.88 -0.09
N GLU A 47 4.04 8.88 -0.67
CA GLU A 47 4.40 9.49 -1.95
C GLU A 47 5.81 10.09 -1.89
N PHE A 48 6.12 10.83 -0.82
CA PHE A 48 7.45 11.39 -0.60
C PHE A 48 8.55 10.30 -0.61
N LEU A 49 8.36 9.22 0.13
CA LEU A 49 9.33 8.12 0.18
C LEU A 49 9.50 7.45 -1.19
N ASN A 50 8.39 7.17 -1.88
CA ASN A 50 8.39 6.53 -3.19
C ASN A 50 9.11 7.36 -4.27
N GLU A 51 8.98 8.69 -4.22
CA GLU A 51 9.56 9.58 -5.24
C GLU A 51 10.98 10.03 -4.91
N ASN A 52 11.34 10.13 -3.63
CA ASN A 52 12.57 10.82 -3.21
C ASN A 52 13.59 9.90 -2.51
N LYS A 53 13.20 8.70 -2.09
CA LYS A 53 14.07 7.79 -1.33
C LYS A 53 14.26 6.47 -2.05
N LEU A 54 15.35 5.79 -1.71
CA LEU A 54 15.61 4.42 -2.16
C LEU A 54 15.13 3.45 -1.09
N GLY A 55 13.97 2.83 -1.30
CA GLY A 55 13.43 1.79 -0.43
C GLY A 55 14.02 0.41 -0.71
N SER A 56 13.48 -0.60 -0.04
CA SER A 56 13.74 -2.02 -0.32
C SER A 56 13.33 -2.39 -1.76
N ALA A 57 13.61 -3.62 -2.19
CA ALA A 57 12.84 -4.18 -3.30
C ALA A 57 11.34 -4.20 -2.94
N TRP A 58 10.48 -4.01 -3.93
CA TRP A 58 9.04 -4.22 -3.76
C TRP A 58 8.76 -5.68 -3.41
N SER A 59 7.77 -5.92 -2.57
CA SER A 59 7.29 -7.27 -2.29
C SER A 59 6.69 -7.92 -3.53
N GLU A 60 6.54 -9.24 -3.49
CA GLU A 60 5.57 -9.92 -4.35
C GLU A 60 4.17 -9.34 -4.10
N PRO A 61 3.32 -9.24 -5.14
CA PRO A 61 1.99 -8.69 -4.99
C PRO A 61 1.08 -9.62 -4.20
N ILE A 62 0.31 -9.04 -3.27
CA ILE A 62 -0.91 -9.67 -2.77
C ILE A 62 -2.03 -9.29 -3.74
N ILE A 63 -2.73 -10.29 -4.28
CA ILE A 63 -3.78 -10.09 -5.27
C ILE A 63 -5.13 -10.39 -4.61
N LEU A 64 -5.95 -9.35 -4.43
CA LEU A 64 -7.32 -9.48 -3.97
C LEU A 64 -8.25 -9.65 -5.16
N THR A 65 -9.14 -10.64 -5.08
CA THR A 65 -10.20 -10.92 -6.05
C THR A 65 -11.55 -11.01 -5.36
N LYS A 66 -12.62 -10.76 -6.10
CA LYS A 66 -13.98 -10.96 -5.59
C LYS A 66 -14.18 -12.40 -5.11
N GLY A 67 -14.51 -12.58 -3.84
CA GLY A 67 -14.76 -13.90 -3.23
C GLY A 67 -13.51 -14.67 -2.77
N GLY A 68 -12.32 -14.05 -2.79
CA GLY A 68 -11.11 -14.67 -2.25
C GLY A 68 -11.11 -14.69 -0.72
N SER A 69 -11.10 -15.88 -0.12
CA SER A 69 -10.64 -16.08 1.25
C SER A 69 -9.11 -15.93 1.26
N ASN A 70 -8.58 -15.07 2.12
CA ASN A 70 -7.16 -15.07 2.48
C ASN A 70 -6.81 -16.32 3.28
#